data_AF-A0A546XYL7-F1
#
_entry.id   AF-A0A546XYL7-F1
#
_cell.length_a   1.000
_cell.length_b   1.000
_cell.length_c   1.000
_cell.angle_alpha   90.00
_cell.angle_beta   90.00
_cell.angle_gamma   90.00
#
_symmetry.space_group_name_H-M   'P 1'
#
loop_
_entity.id
_entity.type
_entity.pdbx_description
1 polymer ?
#
loop_
_entity_poly.entity_id
_entity_poly.type
_entity_poly.pdbx_seq_one_letter_code
_entity_poly.pdbx_strand_id
1 'polypeptide(L)'
;MNTEELTTVFKMHTVGQATFTRRMAILMADWFNDTPKGITLKLETAKLIPEGSWDWFCANGGITVDHVRQVRDATRTLGGQR
;
A
#
# COMPACT_ATOMS: atom_id res chain seq x y z
N MET A 1 2.36 -9.22 12.34
CA MET A 1 2.85 -9.41 10.96
C MET A 1 4.33 -9.73 11.02
N ASN A 2 4.72 -10.90 10.54
CA ASN A 2 6.14 -11.27 10.36
C ASN A 2 6.62 -10.87 8.94
N THR A 3 7.92 -10.95 8.68
CA THR A 3 8.52 -10.50 7.40
C THR A 3 8.09 -11.36 6.21
N GLU A 4 7.84 -12.65 6.40
CA GLU A 4 7.41 -13.57 5.33
C GLU A 4 5.99 -13.25 4.85
N GLU A 5 5.08 -13.01 5.78
CA GLU A 5 3.71 -12.59 5.49
C GLU A 5 3.69 -11.25 4.75
N LEU A 6 4.47 -10.27 5.22
CA LEU A 6 4.62 -8.97 4.56
C LEU A 6 5.10 -9.12 3.11
N THR A 7 6.12 -9.96 2.89
CA THR A 7 6.69 -10.21 1.56
C THR A 7 5.69 -10.89 0.64
N THR A 8 4.92 -11.85 1.15
CA THR A 8 3.91 -12.58 0.38
C THR A 8 2.80 -11.66 -0.08
N VAL A 9 2.23 -10.87 0.84
CA VAL A 9 1.17 -9.92 0.53
C VAL A 9 1.67 -8.80 -0.38
N PHE A 10 2.91 -8.32 -0.18
CA PHE A 10 3.54 -7.34 -1.06
C PHE A 10 3.57 -7.85 -2.50
N LYS A 11 4.09 -9.06 -2.73
CA LYS A 11 4.14 -9.67 -4.07
C LYS A 11 2.75 -9.78 -4.70
N MET A 12 1.73 -10.18 -3.93
CA MET A 12 0.34 -10.25 -4.42
C MET A 12 -0.18 -8.89 -4.93
N HIS A 13 0.19 -7.79 -4.25
CA HIS A 13 -0.28 -6.44 -4.59
C HIS A 13 0.57 -5.75 -5.67
N THR A 14 1.77 -6.26 -5.97
CA THR A 14 2.70 -5.67 -6.94
C THR A 14 2.89 -6.53 -8.20
N VAL A 15 2.14 -7.62 -8.39
CA VAL A 15 2.24 -8.44 -9.60
C VAL A 15 2.03 -7.57 -10.84
N GLY A 16 2.98 -7.64 -11.78
CA GLY A 16 2.92 -6.90 -13.05
C GLY A 16 3.13 -5.39 -12.93
N GLN A 17 3.58 -4.91 -11.77
CA GLN A 17 3.75 -3.48 -11.49
C GLN A 17 5.22 -3.15 -11.30
N ALA A 18 5.70 -2.11 -11.99
CA ALA A 18 7.10 -1.71 -11.94
C ALA A 18 7.45 -0.85 -10.71
N THR A 19 6.45 -0.24 -10.06
CA THR A 19 6.66 0.69 -8.95
C THR A 19 5.61 0.51 -7.86
N PHE A 20 6.00 0.83 -6.62
CA PHE A 20 5.09 0.87 -5.49
C PHE A 20 4.29 2.18 -5.48
N THR A 21 2.97 2.08 -5.53
CA THR A 21 2.08 3.26 -5.69
C THR A 21 1.30 3.56 -4.41
N ARG A 22 0.74 4.77 -4.33
CA ARG A 22 -0.18 5.17 -3.23
C ARG A 22 -1.36 4.20 -3.08
N ARG A 23 -1.91 3.71 -4.19
CA ARG A 23 -3.00 2.71 -4.18
C ARG A 23 -2.55 1.42 -3.51
N MET A 24 -1.35 0.93 -3.83
CA MET A 24 -0.81 -0.28 -3.18
C MET A 24 -0.57 -0.06 -1.70
N ALA A 25 -0.03 1.09 -1.31
CA ALA A 25 0.13 1.44 0.11
C ALA A 25 -1.20 1.42 0.87
N ILE A 26 -2.29 1.94 0.27
CA ILE A 26 -3.63 1.92 0.86
C ILE A 26 -4.16 0.48 0.94
N LEU A 27 -4.09 -0.29 -0.14
CA LEU A 27 -4.60 -1.67 -0.16
C LEU A 27 -3.87 -2.58 0.83
N MET A 28 -2.54 -2.45 0.93
CA MET A 28 -1.76 -3.20 1.91
C MET A 28 -2.04 -2.73 3.34
N ALA A 29 -2.24 -1.43 3.57
CA ALA A 29 -2.64 -0.93 4.87
C ALA A 29 -3.99 -1.50 5.31
N ASP A 30 -4.97 -1.56 4.40
CA ASP A 30 -6.27 -2.19 4.66
C ASP A 30 -6.12 -3.71 4.95
N TRP A 31 -5.26 -4.42 4.21
CA TRP A 31 -4.99 -5.84 4.44
C TRP A 31 -4.45 -6.12 5.85
N PHE A 32 -3.51 -5.29 6.32
CA PHE A 32 -2.85 -5.47 7.61
C PHE A 32 -3.50 -4.73 8.77
N ASN A 33 -4.65 -4.07 8.55
CA ASN A 33 -5.29 -3.18 9.51
C ASN A 33 -4.31 -2.15 10.09
N ASP A 34 -3.53 -1.53 9.22
CA ASP A 34 -2.50 -0.53 9.52
C ASP A 34 -2.79 0.78 8.77
N THR A 35 -1.91 1.77 8.93
CA THR A 35 -1.93 3.01 8.19
C THR A 35 -1.05 2.90 6.93
N PRO A 36 -1.33 3.67 5.86
CA PRO A 36 -0.46 3.75 4.69
C PRO A 36 0.99 4.14 5.04
N LYS A 37 1.18 4.99 6.05
CA LYS A 37 2.50 5.32 6.60
C LYS A 37 3.16 4.10 7.23
N GLY A 38 2.46 3.44 8.15
CA GLY A 38 2.98 2.29 8.89
C GLY A 38 3.43 1.16 7.98
N ILE A 39 2.62 0.83 6.97
CA ILE A 39 2.98 -0.23 6.02
C ILE A 39 4.15 0.19 5.11
N THR A 40 4.20 1.45 4.66
CA THR A 40 5.32 1.93 3.82
C THR A 40 6.64 1.85 4.58
N LEU A 41 6.70 2.31 5.83
CA LEU A 41 7.91 2.23 6.67
C LEU A 41 8.34 0.78 6.94
N LYS A 42 7.39 -0.14 7.11
CA LYS A 42 7.69 -1.58 7.28
C LYS A 42 8.26 -2.19 6.01
N LEU A 43 7.74 -1.81 4.84
CA LEU A 43 8.26 -2.24 3.55
C LEU A 43 9.67 -1.70 3.27
N GLU A 44 9.94 -0.44 3.66
CA GLU A 44 11.29 0.15 3.61
C GLU A 44 12.27 -0.62 4.50
N THR A 45 11.88 -0.86 5.76
CA THR A 45 12.69 -1.62 6.73
C THR A 45 13.00 -3.02 6.23
N ALA A 46 12.03 -3.66 5.56
CA ALA A 46 12.18 -4.98 4.94
C ALA A 46 12.91 -4.96 3.59
N LYS A 47 13.33 -3.79 3.09
CA LYS A 47 13.98 -3.57 1.79
C LYS A 47 13.15 -4.07 0.59
N LEU A 48 11.82 -4.08 0.73
CA LEU A 48 10.90 -4.43 -0.35
C LEU A 48 10.61 -3.25 -1.28
N ILE A 49 10.80 -2.03 -0.77
CA ILE A 49 10.76 -0.77 -1.52
C ILE A 49 11.98 0.09 -1.11
N PRO A 50 12.39 1.09 -1.90
CA PRO A 50 13.48 1.99 -1.54
C PRO A 50 13.20 2.74 -0.24
N GLU A 51 14.23 2.92 0.59
CA GLU A 51 14.16 3.80 1.77
C GLU A 51 13.82 5.25 1.36
N GLY A 52 12.98 5.93 2.14
CA GLY A 52 12.48 7.28 1.83
C GLY A 52 11.30 7.32 0.86
N SER A 53 10.69 6.18 0.54
CA SER A 53 9.45 6.10 -0.25
C SER A 53 8.29 6.85 0.42
N TRP A 54 8.18 6.78 1.76
CA TRP A 54 7.17 7.54 2.50
C TRP A 54 7.39 9.05 2.36
N ASP A 55 8.63 9.50 2.50
CA ASP A 55 8.99 10.91 2.36
C ASP A 55 8.73 11.40 0.93
N TRP A 56 9.02 10.55 -0.07
CA TRP A 56 8.67 10.83 -1.45
C TRP A 56 7.14 10.97 -1.62
N PHE A 57 6.32 10.10 -1.02
CA PHE A 57 4.87 10.30 -1.06
C PHE A 57 4.47 11.64 -0.44
N CYS A 58 4.99 11.97 0.75
CA CYS A 58 4.72 13.24 1.43
C CYS A 58 5.09 14.46 0.56
N ALA A 59 6.29 14.44 -0.05
CA ALA A 59 6.77 15.52 -0.92
C ALA A 59 5.94 15.66 -2.21
N ASN A 60 5.31 14.57 -2.67
CA ASN A 60 4.54 14.54 -3.93
C ASN A 60 3.02 14.53 -3.67
N GLY A 61 2.52 15.30 -2.71
CA GLY A 61 1.07 15.45 -2.45
C GLY A 61 0.45 14.43 -1.49
N GLY A 62 1.26 13.56 -0.90
CA GLY A 62 0.88 12.67 0.19
C GLY A 62 -0.11 11.58 -0.17
N ILE A 63 -0.63 10.92 0.87
CA ILE A 63 -1.79 10.01 0.79
C ILE A 63 -2.91 10.67 1.59
N THR A 64 -3.92 11.19 0.90
CA THR A 64 -5.03 11.94 1.51
C THR A 64 -6.18 11.02 1.91
N VAL A 65 -7.07 11.52 2.76
CA VAL A 65 -8.31 10.82 3.13
C VAL A 65 -9.16 10.52 1.89
N ASP A 66 -9.17 11.41 0.90
CA ASP A 66 -9.92 11.20 -0.35
C ASP A 66 -9.31 10.09 -1.20
N HIS A 67 -7.98 9.97 -1.28
CA HIS A 67 -7.34 8.80 -1.92
C HIS A 67 -7.76 7.50 -1.24
N VAL A 68 -7.78 7.47 0.10
CA VAL A 68 -8.20 6.29 0.87
C VAL A 68 -9.66 5.93 0.58
N ARG A 69 -10.56 6.91 0.60
CA ARG A 69 -11.99 6.72 0.27
C ARG A 69 -12.17 6.18 -1.14
N GLN A 70 -11.57 6.82 -2.13
CA GLN A 70 -11.65 6.41 -3.54
C GLN A 70 -11.15 4.99 -3.76
N VAL A 71 -10.02 4.61 -3.15
CA VAL A 71 -9.49 3.24 -3.28
C VAL A 71 -10.44 2.23 -2.64
N ARG A 72 -10.96 2.50 -1.44
CA ARG A 72 -11.90 1.62 -0.75
C ARG A 72 -13.22 1.47 -1.49
N ASP A 73 -13.75 2.56 -2.03
CA ASP A 73 -15.00 2.55 -2.81
C ASP A 73 -14.83 1.80 -4.14
N ALA A 74 -13.71 2.00 -4.83
CA ALA A 74 -13.37 1.25 -6.03
C ALA A 74 -13.25 -0.26 -5.74
N THR A 75 -12.57 -0.64 -4.66
CA THR A 75 -12.44 -2.05 -4.25
C THR A 75 -13.78 -2.68 -3.90
N ARG A 76 -14.68 -1.95 -3.21
CA ARG A 76 -16.03 -2.42 -2.92
C ARG A 76 -16.85 -2.65 -4.19
N THR A 77 -16.75 -1.74 -5.15
CA THR A 77 -17.49 -1.83 -6.43
C THR A 77 -17.04 -3.02 -7.26
N LEU A 78 -15.73 -3.32 -7.27
CA LEU A 78 -15.18 -4.48 -7.97
C LEU A 78 -15.49 -5.81 -7.26
N GLY A 79 -15.64 -5.79 -5.93
CA GLY A 79 -16.03 -6.98 -5.14
C GLY A 79 -17.53 -7.30 -5.17
N GLY A 80 -18.38 -6.33 -5.56
CA GLY A 80 -19.85 -6.45 -5.58
C GLY A 80 -20.45 -7.01 -6.87
N GLN A 81 -19.63 -7.39 -7.86
CA GLN A 81 -20.06 -8.11 -9.06
C GLN A 81 -19.64 -9.58 -8.97
N ARG A 82 -20.21 -10.33 -8.03
CA ARG A 82 -20.13 -11.79 -7.98
C ARG A 82 -21.44 -12.37 -7.47
#